data_AF-A0A1X2GBR8-F1
#
_entry.id   AF-A0A1X2GBR8-F1
#
_cell.length_a   1.000
_cell.length_b   1.000
_cell.length_c   1.000
_cell.angle_alpha   90.00
_cell.angle_beta   90.00
_cell.angle_gamma   90.00
#
_symmetry.space_group_name_H-M   'P 1'
#
loop_
_entity.id
_entity.type
_entity.pdbx_description
1 polymer ?
#
loop_
_entity_poly.entity_id
_entity_poly.type
_entity_poly.pdbx_seq_one_letter_code
_entity_poly.pdbx_strand_id
1 'polypeptide(L)'
;MILVHFIFLALFLPLYASVETHIQSNVTTTITTTTTPSAPTSAIPTPTSKNITHPTSTSTHAPQPTPTIPTSYNGTVVNGTASNDVLFQLTCQVQDDAYCKKVYDNIRLALLEFANVVSIQQAITIQINYYSFCQDTCANASLGWGTPSSEYILHQDGVDLNHAYPQALAKQLVVPTYNTEVWLDTDVNIALNHDYYLSTVDYDIAAVNGWNGTGVPPGGSYWYFNDSSYGNYTMNIESYQVDFRYLVLHQLIHGLGFLSSWAGYFSSQTSPFHELVAGMMPDDQLQWITPGMHWKVPSDGGPIYITGFQQTLLFDKFLLGVNQSSAAPTNMSEIGFSMLNFCVNDNQEFILYFLQSFNSSSQATVAHQLYNMLSNPGGLVFNLPNPTINNSIYLTNSYLNASYKNMTLSTGLDLLNAPLEQFDDTSSRPTAAISHLDIAYNGTVDFLMVQQLVQGSSLEQLVQTYYQSLPVNITYNVTTGPNYATTTNYMSPIGPGILRMLDAMGYSTILTPTKYVTNSNASTPRFRSNCGDSNANNNPSPKSPSLSPSSSAGTSLYHLLQSPLLTALFVCLGVTSLS
;
A
#
# COMPACT_ATOMS: atom_id res chain seq x y z
N MET A 1 -64.77 -1.30 10.16
CA MET A 1 -65.53 -2.01 11.22
C MET A 1 -65.81 -3.41 10.69
N ILE A 2 -65.29 -4.54 11.18
CA ILE A 2 -64.67 -4.97 12.45
C ILE A 2 -63.76 -6.17 12.04
N LEU A 3 -62.44 -5.98 11.89
CA LEU A 3 -61.30 -6.22 12.81
C LEU A 3 -61.21 -7.61 13.49
N VAL A 4 -60.17 -8.34 13.11
CA VAL A 4 -59.83 -9.75 13.41
C VAL A 4 -58.38 -9.82 13.90
N HIS A 5 -58.16 -10.48 15.06
CA HIS A 5 -56.95 -11.17 15.57
C HIS A 5 -55.66 -10.33 15.83
N PHE A 6 -54.75 -10.61 16.78
CA PHE A 6 -54.12 -11.82 17.36
C PHE A 6 -53.65 -11.49 18.81
N ILE A 7 -53.71 -12.31 19.89
CA ILE A 7 -52.92 -13.54 20.26
C ILE A 7 -51.40 -13.25 20.17
N PHE A 8 -50.51 -13.28 21.17
CA PHE A 8 -50.40 -13.91 22.50
C PHE A 8 -49.33 -13.11 23.29
N LEU A 9 -49.46 -13.00 24.63
CA LEU A 9 -48.43 -12.47 25.52
C LEU A 9 -48.26 -13.41 26.72
N ALA A 10 -47.01 -13.48 27.18
CA ALA A 10 -46.56 -13.85 28.52
C ALA A 10 -46.28 -15.34 28.81
N LEU A 11 -44.99 -15.67 28.92
CA LEU A 11 -44.28 -15.87 30.20
C LEU A 11 -42.95 -16.58 29.91
N PHE A 12 -41.83 -16.02 30.35
CA PHE A 12 -40.79 -16.68 31.17
C PHE A 12 -39.52 -15.82 31.23
N LEU A 13 -39.06 -15.60 32.45
CA LEU A 13 -37.78 -15.02 32.89
C LEU A 13 -37.16 -16.08 33.83
N PRO A 14 -35.88 -15.97 34.23
CA PRO A 14 -34.72 -16.63 33.65
C PRO A 14 -34.22 -17.85 34.46
N LEU A 15 -33.40 -18.71 33.85
CA LEU A 15 -32.56 -19.69 34.56
C LEU A 15 -31.15 -19.64 33.95
N TYR A 16 -30.28 -18.89 34.61
CA TYR A 16 -28.83 -19.00 34.49
C TYR A 16 -28.42 -20.33 35.13
N ALA A 17 -27.86 -21.24 34.33
CA ALA A 17 -27.15 -22.42 34.82
C ALA A 17 -25.83 -22.54 34.07
N SER A 18 -24.77 -22.62 34.87
CA SER A 18 -23.38 -22.88 34.52
C SER A 18 -23.22 -24.01 33.49
N VAL A 19 -22.40 -23.76 32.47
CA VAL A 19 -21.77 -24.82 31.66
C VAL A 19 -20.28 -24.48 31.58
N GLU A 20 -19.51 -25.08 32.49
CA GLU A 20 -18.09 -25.37 32.29
C GLU A 20 -17.98 -26.42 31.16
N THR A 21 -17.38 -26.05 30.04
CA THR A 21 -16.85 -27.01 29.07
C THR A 21 -15.35 -27.12 29.25
N HIS A 22 -14.95 -28.16 29.99
CA HIS A 22 -13.63 -28.76 29.93
C HIS A 22 -13.32 -29.19 28.48
N ILE A 23 -12.37 -28.51 27.82
CA ILE A 23 -11.67 -29.07 26.66
C ILE A 23 -10.43 -29.78 27.18
N GLN A 24 -10.56 -31.08 27.45
CA GLN A 24 -9.43 -32.00 27.54
C GLN A 24 -9.08 -32.47 26.13
N SER A 25 -8.03 -31.91 25.55
CA SER A 25 -7.39 -32.47 24.36
C SER A 25 -6.53 -33.67 24.77
N ASN A 26 -7.07 -34.88 24.59
CA ASN A 26 -6.28 -36.11 24.61
C ASN A 26 -5.45 -36.19 23.32
N VAL A 27 -4.20 -35.75 23.38
CA VAL A 27 -3.17 -36.11 22.40
C VAL A 27 -2.57 -37.44 22.83
N THR A 28 -3.02 -38.52 22.19
CA THR A 28 -2.41 -39.84 22.33
C THR A 28 -1.13 -39.88 21.48
N THR A 29 0.00 -39.61 22.12
CA THR A 29 1.33 -39.75 21.51
C THR A 29 1.69 -41.24 21.44
N THR A 30 1.49 -41.86 20.28
CA THR A 30 2.01 -43.20 19.99
C THR A 30 3.53 -43.08 19.75
N ILE A 31 4.31 -43.46 20.75
CA ILE A 31 5.77 -43.59 20.66
C ILE A 31 6.06 -44.87 19.88
N THR A 32 6.43 -44.73 18.61
CA THR A 32 7.03 -45.81 17.82
C THR A 32 8.54 -45.72 17.97
N THR A 33 9.10 -46.57 18.84
CA THR A 33 10.54 -46.80 18.95
C THR A 33 11.03 -47.54 17.71
N THR A 34 11.63 -46.82 16.77
CA THR A 34 12.39 -47.42 15.66
C THR A 34 13.87 -47.34 16.00
N THR A 35 14.45 -48.49 16.33
CA THR A 35 15.88 -48.71 16.48
C THR A 35 16.55 -48.72 15.11
N THR A 36 17.53 -47.84 14.90
CA THR A 36 18.44 -47.90 13.74
C THR A 36 19.89 -47.68 14.18
N PRO A 37 20.86 -48.30 13.49
CA PRO A 37 22.09 -48.78 14.09
C PRO A 37 23.23 -47.78 14.07
N SER A 38 24.10 -47.93 15.07
CA SER A 38 25.38 -47.25 15.24
C SER A 38 26.35 -47.53 14.08
N ALA A 39 26.94 -46.47 13.53
CA ALA A 39 28.12 -46.50 12.66
C ALA A 39 28.88 -45.15 12.79
N PRO A 40 30.16 -45.06 12.41
CA PRO A 40 31.26 -44.92 13.36
C PRO A 40 31.81 -43.49 13.47
N THR A 41 32.41 -43.23 14.63
CA THR A 41 33.30 -42.10 14.94
C THR A 41 34.37 -41.90 13.88
N SER A 42 34.26 -40.80 13.13
CA SER A 42 35.37 -40.17 12.41
C SER A 42 35.62 -38.80 13.03
N ALA A 43 36.84 -38.62 13.53
CA ALA A 43 37.34 -37.38 14.10
C ALA A 43 37.32 -36.25 13.06
N ILE A 44 36.61 -35.17 13.36
CA ILE A 44 36.63 -33.93 12.60
C ILE A 44 37.83 -33.09 13.08
N PRO A 45 38.73 -32.64 12.19
CA PRO A 45 39.84 -31.79 12.56
C PRO A 45 39.38 -30.37 12.87
N THR A 46 39.97 -29.81 13.92
CA THR A 46 39.88 -28.41 14.35
C THR A 46 40.04 -27.43 13.18
N PRO A 47 39.11 -26.48 12.95
CA PRO A 47 39.31 -25.46 11.95
C PRO A 47 40.24 -24.38 12.51
N THR A 48 41.41 -24.26 11.88
CA THR A 48 42.36 -23.18 12.07
C THR A 48 41.68 -21.85 11.72
N SER A 49 41.65 -20.91 12.67
CA SER A 49 41.14 -19.55 12.44
C SER A 49 42.00 -18.85 11.39
N LYS A 50 41.50 -18.74 10.16
CA LYS A 50 41.97 -17.73 9.23
C LYS A 50 41.21 -16.44 9.52
N ASN A 51 41.92 -15.46 10.06
CA ASN A 51 41.47 -14.06 10.10
C ASN A 51 41.13 -13.61 8.68
N ILE A 52 39.83 -13.58 8.38
CA ILE A 52 39.31 -12.88 7.20
C ILE A 52 39.08 -11.44 7.66
N THR A 53 40.09 -10.59 7.45
CA THR A 53 39.93 -9.14 7.49
C THR A 53 38.99 -8.75 6.35
N HIS A 54 37.75 -8.40 6.69
CA HIS A 54 36.86 -7.67 5.79
C HIS A 54 37.55 -6.34 5.41
N PRO A 55 37.67 -6.00 4.11
CA PRO A 55 38.06 -4.66 3.74
C PRO A 55 36.88 -3.74 4.06
N THR A 56 37.02 -2.99 5.16
CA THR A 56 36.22 -1.80 5.43
C THR A 56 36.49 -0.83 4.28
N SER A 57 35.58 -0.76 3.30
CA SER A 57 35.62 0.27 2.29
C SER A 57 35.31 1.59 2.97
N THR A 58 36.35 2.32 3.37
CA THR A 58 36.26 3.75 3.66
C THR A 58 35.89 4.47 2.38
N SER A 59 34.58 4.59 2.13
CA SER A 59 34.03 5.56 1.20
C SER A 59 34.35 6.95 1.76
N THR A 60 35.29 7.64 1.13
CA THR A 60 35.46 9.09 1.30
C THR A 60 34.31 9.79 0.59
N HIS A 61 33.10 9.69 1.16
CA HIS A 61 32.06 10.68 0.89
C HIS A 61 32.41 11.96 1.63
N ALA A 62 32.27 13.09 0.94
CA ALA A 62 32.31 14.40 1.57
C ALA A 62 31.38 14.37 2.80
N PRO A 63 31.77 14.98 3.94
CA PRO A 63 30.94 14.97 5.14
C PRO A 63 29.57 15.55 4.79
N GLN A 64 28.58 14.67 4.72
CA GLN A 64 27.19 15.05 4.61
C GLN A 64 26.89 15.93 5.84
N PRO A 65 26.26 17.10 5.68
CA PRO A 65 26.01 18.02 6.79
C PRO A 65 25.34 17.23 7.92
N THR A 66 25.96 17.26 9.11
CA THR A 66 25.41 16.62 10.30
C THR A 66 24.01 17.20 10.51
N PRO A 67 22.94 16.39 10.43
CA PRO A 67 21.58 16.90 10.56
C PRO A 67 21.46 17.61 11.91
N THR A 68 20.92 18.83 11.89
CA THR A 68 20.60 19.57 13.11
C THR A 68 19.60 18.72 13.89
N ILE A 69 20.04 18.17 15.03
CA ILE A 69 19.20 17.30 15.87
C ILE A 69 18.09 18.16 16.46
N PRO A 70 16.81 17.79 16.30
CA PRO A 70 15.70 18.48 16.96
C PRO A 70 15.87 18.45 18.46
N THR A 71 15.61 19.57 19.13
CA THR A 71 15.74 19.70 20.59
C THR A 71 14.50 19.17 21.35
N SER A 72 13.42 18.80 20.65
CA SER A 72 12.20 18.20 21.20
C SER A 72 11.38 17.52 20.09
N TYR A 73 10.70 16.41 20.40
CA TYR A 73 9.81 15.69 19.49
C TYR A 73 8.33 15.79 19.88
N ASN A 74 7.99 16.39 21.02
CA ASN A 74 6.67 16.33 21.65
C ASN A 74 5.52 16.85 20.75
N GLY A 75 4.97 15.98 19.90
CA GLY A 75 3.90 16.28 18.94
C GLY A 75 4.29 17.25 17.81
N THR A 76 5.56 17.66 17.73
CA THR A 76 6.03 18.60 16.70
C THR A 76 6.49 17.87 15.45
N VAL A 77 6.20 18.44 14.28
CA VAL A 77 6.71 17.92 13.01
C VAL A 77 8.23 18.11 12.93
N VAL A 78 8.94 17.01 12.78
CA VAL A 78 10.40 16.95 12.60
C VAL A 78 10.72 16.60 11.16
N ASN A 79 11.40 17.50 10.46
CA ASN A 79 11.88 17.24 9.10
C ASN A 79 13.17 16.42 9.12
N GLY A 80 13.26 15.46 8.22
CA GLY A 80 14.42 14.61 8.03
C GLY A 80 14.73 14.37 6.55
N THR A 81 15.96 13.91 6.31
CA THR A 81 16.47 13.62 4.97
C THR A 81 17.14 12.26 5.02
N ALA A 82 16.64 11.31 4.23
CA ALA A 82 17.25 9.99 4.07
C ALA A 82 18.31 10.02 2.95
N SER A 83 17.95 10.63 1.81
CA SER A 83 18.83 10.95 0.69
C SER A 83 18.43 12.31 0.10
N ASN A 84 19.19 12.83 -0.88
CA ASN A 84 18.88 14.13 -1.49
C ASN A 84 17.46 14.20 -2.10
N ASP A 85 16.96 13.05 -2.56
CA ASP A 85 15.69 12.95 -3.29
C ASP A 85 14.59 12.25 -2.46
N VAL A 86 14.89 11.86 -1.22
CA VAL A 86 13.94 11.21 -0.30
C VAL A 86 13.94 11.94 1.04
N LEU A 87 12.93 12.80 1.20
CA LEU A 87 12.67 13.62 2.37
C LEU A 87 11.57 12.98 3.22
N PHE A 88 11.55 13.27 4.51
CA PHE A 88 10.45 12.84 5.37
C PHE A 88 10.13 13.84 6.47
N GLN A 89 8.90 13.76 6.97
CA GLN A 89 8.38 14.55 8.08
C GLN A 89 7.84 13.58 9.12
N LEU A 90 8.37 13.62 10.34
CA LEU A 90 7.93 12.76 11.44
C LEU A 90 7.15 13.57 12.48
N THR A 91 5.94 13.14 12.78
CA THR A 91 5.19 13.55 13.97
C THR A 91 5.19 12.39 14.97
N CYS A 92 5.93 12.52 16.07
CA CYS A 92 5.96 11.53 17.15
C CYS A 92 5.12 12.03 18.33
N GLN A 93 4.03 11.34 18.67
CA GLN A 93 3.12 11.75 19.75
C GLN A 93 3.41 11.05 21.09
N VAL A 94 4.53 10.35 21.18
CA VAL A 94 4.98 9.72 22.43
C VAL A 94 5.75 10.74 23.26
N GLN A 95 5.43 10.86 24.54
CA GLN A 95 6.06 11.80 25.48
C GLN A 95 7.42 11.28 25.98
N ASP A 96 8.31 10.90 25.06
CA ASP A 96 9.66 10.42 25.32
C ASP A 96 10.56 10.76 24.13
N ASP A 97 11.30 11.88 24.23
CA ASP A 97 12.17 12.37 23.15
C ASP A 97 13.27 11.37 22.78
N ALA A 98 13.78 10.60 23.75
CA ALA A 98 14.82 9.61 23.48
C ALA A 98 14.26 8.45 22.66
N TYR A 99 13.03 8.01 22.97
CA TYR A 99 12.32 7.01 22.19
C TYR A 99 11.94 7.54 20.80
N CYS A 100 11.40 8.75 20.69
CA CYS A 100 11.07 9.37 19.40
C CYS A 100 12.32 9.54 18.52
N LYS A 101 13.48 9.81 19.12
CA LYS A 101 14.75 9.81 18.39
C LYS A 101 15.10 8.42 17.82
N LYS A 102 14.86 7.33 18.57
CA LYS A 102 15.06 5.96 18.05
C LYS A 102 14.15 5.68 16.85
N VAL A 103 12.88 6.07 16.94
CA VAL A 103 11.91 5.99 15.85
C VAL A 103 12.41 6.75 14.62
N TYR A 104 12.83 8.01 14.81
CA TYR A 104 13.39 8.85 13.74
C TYR A 104 14.61 8.22 13.06
N ASP A 105 15.58 7.74 13.84
CA ASP A 105 16.81 7.16 13.30
C ASP A 105 16.52 5.91 12.45
N ASN A 106 15.60 5.05 12.89
CA ASN A 106 15.23 3.83 12.15
C ASN A 106 14.37 4.12 10.92
N ILE A 107 13.47 5.11 10.98
CA ILE A 107 12.79 5.62 9.78
C ILE A 107 13.82 6.06 8.74
N ARG A 108 14.80 6.88 9.14
CA ARG A 108 15.83 7.37 8.21
C ARG A 108 16.60 6.22 7.56
N LEU A 109 16.97 5.19 8.33
CA LEU A 109 17.67 4.02 7.82
C LEU A 109 16.80 3.21 6.84
N ALA A 110 15.53 2.98 7.15
CA ALA A 110 14.58 2.31 6.26
C ALA A 110 14.42 3.07 4.93
N LEU A 111 14.23 4.39 4.99
CA LEU A 111 14.10 5.22 3.78
C LEU A 111 15.40 5.28 2.96
N LEU A 112 16.56 5.14 3.60
CA LEU A 112 17.84 5.03 2.92
C LEU A 112 17.96 3.70 2.16
N GLU A 113 17.49 2.58 2.71
CA GLU A 113 17.41 1.29 2.00
C GLU A 113 16.60 1.41 0.71
N PHE A 114 15.45 2.10 0.78
CA PHE A 114 14.64 2.41 -0.39
C PHE A 114 15.40 3.26 -1.43
N ALA A 115 15.99 4.37 -1.00
CA ALA A 115 16.72 5.28 -1.88
C ALA A 115 17.91 4.63 -2.58
N ASN A 116 18.48 3.57 -2.00
CA ASN A 116 19.58 2.82 -2.59
C ASN A 116 19.16 1.92 -3.76
N VAL A 117 17.88 1.56 -3.88
CA VAL A 117 17.42 0.58 -4.88
C VAL A 117 16.37 1.11 -5.86
N VAL A 118 15.72 2.22 -5.53
CA VAL A 118 14.79 2.95 -6.40
C VAL A 118 15.38 4.31 -6.73
N SER A 119 15.56 4.61 -8.02
CA SER A 119 16.05 5.91 -8.46
C SER A 119 14.91 6.91 -8.38
N ILE A 120 15.08 8.02 -7.68
CA ILE A 120 14.11 9.12 -7.63
C ILE A 120 14.72 10.32 -8.37
N GLN A 121 13.99 10.91 -9.31
CA GLN A 121 14.44 12.09 -10.07
C GLN A 121 13.85 13.39 -9.53
N GLN A 122 12.59 13.35 -9.11
CA GLN A 122 11.93 14.46 -8.44
C GLN A 122 11.75 14.07 -6.98
N ALA A 123 12.32 14.87 -6.09
CA ALA A 123 12.33 14.58 -4.66
C ALA A 123 10.91 14.30 -4.15
N ILE A 124 10.77 13.24 -3.35
CA ILE A 124 9.52 12.89 -2.69
C ILE A 124 9.60 13.21 -1.20
N THR A 125 8.46 13.56 -0.61
CA THR A 125 8.32 13.83 0.82
C THR A 125 7.36 12.84 1.46
N ILE A 126 7.82 12.15 2.50
CA ILE A 126 7.06 11.11 3.19
C ILE A 126 6.61 11.63 4.56
N GLN A 127 5.32 11.75 4.80
CA GLN A 127 4.75 12.06 6.11
C GLN A 127 4.63 10.78 6.93
N ILE A 128 5.11 10.81 8.17
CA ILE A 128 5.10 9.67 9.07
C ILE A 128 4.56 10.12 10.43
N ASN A 129 3.50 9.46 10.89
CA ASN A 129 2.89 9.69 12.18
C ASN A 129 3.13 8.46 13.06
N TYR A 130 3.73 8.64 14.23
CA TYR A 130 3.93 7.59 15.22
C TYR A 130 3.16 7.93 16.50
N TYR A 131 2.09 7.18 16.76
CA TYR A 131 1.13 7.50 17.82
C TYR A 131 0.34 6.25 18.28
N SER A 132 -0.40 6.40 19.37
CA SER A 132 -1.34 5.37 19.86
C SER A 132 -2.62 5.42 19.02
N PHE A 133 -2.96 4.31 18.36
CA PHE A 133 -4.22 4.21 17.62
C PHE A 133 -5.43 4.12 18.56
N CYS A 134 -5.23 3.81 19.84
CA CYS A 134 -6.25 3.85 20.88
C CYS A 134 -6.69 5.24 21.34
N GLN A 135 -6.18 6.32 20.74
CA GLN A 135 -6.64 7.67 21.09
C GLN A 135 -8.10 7.91 20.68
N ASP A 136 -8.59 7.25 19.61
CA ASP A 136 -9.95 7.42 19.08
C ASP A 136 -10.70 6.08 18.91
N THR A 137 -10.17 5.17 18.08
CA THR A 137 -10.74 3.84 17.78
C THR A 137 -9.66 2.78 17.90
N CYS A 138 -9.62 2.09 19.05
CA CYS A 138 -8.55 1.14 19.39
C CYS A 138 -8.30 0.06 18.31
N ALA A 139 -7.14 0.18 17.67
CA ALA A 139 -6.67 -0.66 16.58
C ALA A 139 -5.41 -1.48 16.97
N ASN A 140 -5.46 -2.15 18.14
CA ASN A 140 -4.30 -2.77 18.78
C ASN A 140 -3.59 -3.86 17.97
N ALA A 141 -4.30 -4.49 17.03
CA ALA A 141 -3.74 -5.55 16.17
C ALA A 141 -3.01 -5.01 14.94
N SER A 142 -3.22 -3.75 14.55
CA SER A 142 -2.54 -3.15 13.41
C SER A 142 -1.16 -2.63 13.82
N LEU A 143 -0.16 -2.92 13.00
CA LEU A 143 1.19 -2.39 13.13
C LEU A 143 1.29 -0.95 12.59
N GLY A 144 0.43 -0.61 11.63
CA GLY A 144 0.46 0.64 10.89
C GLY A 144 -0.14 0.49 9.49
N TRP A 145 -0.18 1.59 8.76
CA TRP A 145 -0.60 1.64 7.36
C TRP A 145 0.23 2.67 6.58
N GLY A 146 0.34 2.46 5.28
CA GLY A 146 0.96 3.40 4.35
C GLY A 146 0.11 3.59 3.10
N THR A 147 -0.05 4.84 2.66
CA THR A 147 -0.86 5.19 1.48
C THR A 147 -0.21 6.30 0.67
N PRO A 148 -0.49 6.39 -0.63
CA PRO A 148 -0.24 7.61 -1.38
C PRO A 148 -0.96 8.78 -0.71
N SER A 149 -0.33 9.96 -0.67
CA SER A 149 -1.01 11.16 -0.17
C SER A 149 -2.09 11.66 -1.13
N SER A 150 -1.89 11.41 -2.43
CA SER A 150 -2.81 11.75 -3.50
C SER A 150 -2.59 10.82 -4.69
N GLU A 151 -3.57 10.81 -5.59
CA GLU A 151 -3.63 9.97 -6.77
C GLU A 151 -4.04 10.82 -7.97
N TYR A 152 -3.42 10.57 -9.13
CA TYR A 152 -3.58 11.42 -10.32
C TYR A 152 -3.85 10.59 -11.57
N ILE A 153 -4.84 11.02 -12.35
CA ILE A 153 -4.97 10.59 -13.75
C ILE A 153 -4.07 11.49 -14.59
N LEU A 154 -3.03 10.92 -15.17
CA LEU A 154 -2.06 11.67 -15.95
C LEU A 154 -2.55 11.88 -17.37
N HIS A 155 -2.45 13.10 -17.91
CA HIS A 155 -2.86 13.46 -19.26
C HIS A 155 -1.65 13.78 -20.16
N GLN A 156 -0.78 12.80 -20.36
CA GLN A 156 0.43 12.96 -21.18
C GLN A 156 0.68 11.73 -22.06
N ASP A 157 1.58 11.85 -23.04
CA ASP A 157 1.96 10.70 -23.86
C ASP A 157 2.67 9.64 -23.00
N GLY A 158 2.54 8.36 -23.36
CA GLY A 158 3.24 7.26 -22.67
C GLY A 158 2.69 6.84 -21.31
N VAL A 159 1.62 7.46 -20.80
CA VAL A 159 0.90 7.01 -19.59
C VAL A 159 -0.46 6.40 -19.95
N ASP A 160 -1.01 5.62 -19.03
CA ASP A 160 -2.32 4.99 -19.18
C ASP A 160 -3.42 5.90 -18.62
N LEU A 161 -4.29 6.42 -19.48
CA LEU A 161 -5.34 7.36 -19.07
C LEU A 161 -6.46 6.71 -18.25
N ASN A 162 -6.43 5.39 -18.09
CA ASN A 162 -7.49 4.62 -17.46
C ASN A 162 -7.22 4.29 -15.99
N HIS A 163 -6.05 4.66 -15.49
CA HIS A 163 -5.59 4.32 -14.15
C HIS A 163 -5.11 5.55 -13.40
N ALA A 164 -5.33 5.53 -12.09
CA ALA A 164 -4.81 6.53 -11.18
C ALA A 164 -3.37 6.16 -10.75
N TYR A 165 -2.49 7.15 -10.78
CA TYR A 165 -1.09 7.04 -10.40
C TYR A 165 -0.88 7.61 -9.00
N PRO A 166 -0.17 6.92 -8.09
CA PRO A 166 0.19 7.50 -6.80
C PRO A 166 1.07 8.74 -7.02
N GLN A 167 0.92 9.78 -6.21
CA GLN A 167 1.63 11.05 -6.39
C GLN A 167 3.14 10.88 -6.52
N ALA A 168 3.73 10.01 -5.69
CA ALA A 168 5.15 9.71 -5.72
C ALA A 168 5.63 9.26 -7.12
N LEU A 169 4.86 8.40 -7.81
CA LEU A 169 5.14 7.95 -9.18
C LEU A 169 4.79 9.03 -10.21
N ALA A 170 3.64 9.67 -10.06
CA ALA A 170 3.18 10.72 -10.95
C ALA A 170 4.23 11.83 -11.11
N LYS A 171 4.85 12.27 -10.00
CA LYS A 171 5.96 13.22 -10.02
C LYS A 171 7.14 12.71 -10.83
N GLN A 172 7.45 11.42 -10.83
CA GLN A 172 8.57 10.91 -11.62
C GLN A 172 8.24 10.87 -13.12
N LEU A 173 6.99 10.64 -13.49
CA LEU A 173 6.58 10.49 -14.88
C LEU A 173 6.29 11.81 -15.59
N VAL A 174 5.89 12.86 -14.86
CA VAL A 174 5.52 14.16 -15.44
C VAL A 174 6.73 15.08 -15.54
N VAL A 175 6.91 15.69 -16.71
CA VAL A 175 7.99 16.68 -16.93
C VAL A 175 7.73 17.93 -16.05
N PRO A 176 8.74 18.46 -15.33
CA PRO A 176 8.61 19.61 -14.40
C PRO A 176 8.04 20.91 -14.96
N THR A 177 7.73 20.99 -16.26
CA THR A 177 7.16 22.17 -16.91
C THR A 177 5.68 22.40 -16.58
N TYR A 178 4.99 21.43 -15.98
CA TYR A 178 3.66 21.64 -15.40
C TYR A 178 3.82 22.25 -14.00
N ASN A 179 3.22 23.42 -13.79
CA ASN A 179 3.29 24.19 -12.54
C ASN A 179 3.20 23.29 -11.29
N THR A 180 4.10 23.53 -10.34
CA THR A 180 4.24 22.84 -9.04
C THR A 180 3.04 23.01 -8.10
N GLU A 181 2.01 23.76 -8.51
CA GLU A 181 0.83 24.12 -7.71
C GLU A 181 -0.21 22.99 -7.58
N VAL A 182 0.00 21.84 -8.23
CA VAL A 182 -0.97 20.72 -8.27
C VAL A 182 -0.66 19.60 -7.27
N TRP A 183 0.59 19.50 -6.80
CA TRP A 183 1.01 18.44 -5.88
C TRP A 183 0.69 18.81 -4.44
N LEU A 184 0.30 17.83 -3.63
CA LEU A 184 0.33 17.99 -2.18
C LEU A 184 1.77 18.10 -1.69
N ASP A 185 1.94 18.71 -0.51
CA ASP A 185 3.25 18.87 0.14
C ASP A 185 3.93 17.53 0.45
N THR A 186 3.13 16.48 0.64
CA THR A 186 3.59 15.12 0.92
C THR A 186 3.13 14.17 -0.19
N ASP A 187 3.93 13.15 -0.46
CA ASP A 187 3.72 12.17 -1.53
C ASP A 187 3.20 10.82 -1.00
N VAL A 188 3.63 10.48 0.21
CA VAL A 188 3.29 9.26 0.92
C VAL A 188 2.94 9.62 2.35
N ASN A 189 1.89 9.00 2.89
CA ASN A 189 1.51 9.06 4.30
C ASN A 189 1.69 7.69 4.94
N ILE A 190 2.33 7.65 6.11
CA ILE A 190 2.49 6.44 6.92
C ILE A 190 2.02 6.74 8.34
N ALA A 191 1.25 5.83 8.93
CA ALA A 191 0.92 5.83 10.35
C ALA A 191 1.44 4.54 10.99
N LEU A 192 2.04 4.64 12.16
CA LEU A 192 2.67 3.53 12.87
C LEU A 192 2.15 3.47 14.29
N ASN A 193 1.73 2.27 14.71
CA ASN A 193 1.00 2.08 15.96
C ASN A 193 1.95 1.91 17.16
N HIS A 194 1.87 2.82 18.13
CA HIS A 194 2.58 2.68 19.40
C HIS A 194 1.94 1.66 20.34
N ASP A 195 0.62 1.42 20.26
CA ASP A 195 -0.06 0.47 21.15
C ASP A 195 0.41 -0.97 20.91
N TYR A 196 0.71 -1.31 19.65
CA TYR A 196 1.27 -2.60 19.32
C TYR A 196 2.64 -2.80 20.00
N TYR A 197 3.48 -1.76 20.11
CA TYR A 197 4.72 -1.83 20.87
C TYR A 197 4.44 -2.18 22.34
N LEU A 198 3.52 -1.46 22.97
CA LEU A 198 3.18 -1.62 24.39
C LEU A 198 2.49 -2.95 24.70
N SER A 199 1.83 -3.57 23.72
CA SER A 199 1.03 -4.79 23.91
C SER A 199 1.82 -6.01 24.43
N THR A 200 3.15 -6.04 24.25
CA THR A 200 4.01 -7.14 24.69
C THR A 200 4.97 -6.76 25.82
N VAL A 201 4.90 -5.53 26.32
CA VAL A 201 5.77 -5.08 27.40
C VAL A 201 5.46 -5.86 28.67
N ASP A 202 6.46 -6.54 29.21
CA ASP A 202 6.45 -7.05 30.57
C ASP A 202 6.99 -5.97 31.52
N TYR A 203 6.08 -5.32 32.24
CA TYR A 203 6.40 -4.22 33.14
C TYR A 203 7.23 -4.64 34.36
N ASP A 204 7.09 -5.88 34.83
CA ASP A 204 7.86 -6.40 35.96
C ASP A 204 9.32 -6.63 35.53
N ILE A 205 9.52 -7.22 34.34
CA ILE A 205 10.85 -7.39 33.74
C ILE A 205 11.47 -6.03 33.42
N ALA A 206 10.69 -5.09 32.86
CA ALA A 206 11.17 -3.74 32.57
C ALA A 206 11.68 -3.05 33.85
N ALA A 207 10.94 -3.13 34.96
CA ALA A 207 11.33 -2.57 36.25
C ALA A 207 12.61 -3.23 36.80
N VAL A 208 12.71 -4.56 36.73
CA VAL A 208 13.93 -5.30 37.11
C VAL A 208 15.14 -4.87 36.28
N ASN A 209 14.93 -4.55 35.00
CA ASN A 209 15.96 -4.09 34.07
C ASN A 209 16.27 -2.57 34.18
N GLY A 210 15.74 -1.90 35.21
CA GLY A 210 16.08 -0.52 35.54
C GLY A 210 15.14 0.54 34.96
N TRP A 211 14.01 0.14 34.37
CA TRP A 211 12.95 1.10 34.04
C TRP A 211 12.34 1.66 35.33
N ASN A 212 12.35 2.99 35.47
CA ASN A 212 11.95 3.68 36.68
C ASN A 212 10.45 4.06 36.70
N GLY A 213 9.65 3.52 35.78
CA GLY A 213 8.23 3.88 35.63
C GLY A 213 7.97 5.17 34.84
N THR A 214 8.99 5.77 34.24
CA THR A 214 8.85 6.98 33.40
C THR A 214 9.38 6.74 31.98
N GLY A 215 8.77 7.41 30.99
CA GLY A 215 9.08 7.19 29.57
C GLY A 215 8.56 5.86 29.04
N VAL A 216 9.04 5.45 27.88
CA VAL A 216 8.63 4.20 27.24
C VAL A 216 9.40 3.01 27.84
N PRO A 217 8.71 1.99 28.37
CA PRO A 217 9.37 0.80 28.91
C PRO A 217 10.09 0.02 27.80
N PRO A 218 11.25 -0.60 28.07
CA PRO A 218 11.93 -1.48 27.12
C PRO A 218 11.16 -2.80 26.93
N GLY A 219 11.53 -3.58 25.92
CA GLY A 219 10.99 -4.93 25.71
C GLY A 219 9.62 -4.99 25.05
N GLY A 220 9.18 -3.92 24.39
CA GLY A 220 7.98 -3.96 23.55
C GLY A 220 8.19 -4.68 22.21
N SER A 221 7.13 -4.74 21.40
CA SER A 221 7.06 -5.57 20.18
C SER A 221 7.93 -5.11 19.02
N TYR A 222 8.52 -3.90 19.09
CA TYR A 222 9.42 -3.40 18.05
C TYR A 222 10.86 -3.51 18.52
N TRP A 223 11.70 -4.03 17.63
CA TRP A 223 13.15 -4.00 17.76
C TRP A 223 13.74 -2.90 16.88
N TYR A 224 14.64 -2.11 17.44
CA TYR A 224 15.34 -1.05 16.72
C TYR A 224 16.81 -1.45 16.47
N PHE A 225 17.37 -1.06 15.33
CA PHE A 225 18.74 -1.45 14.94
C PHE A 225 19.82 -1.05 15.97
N ASN A 226 19.58 0.07 16.66
CA ASN A 226 20.46 0.60 17.70
C ASN A 226 20.18 0.06 19.11
N ASP A 227 19.23 -0.87 19.29
CA ASP A 227 19.01 -1.55 20.57
C ASP A 227 20.11 -2.58 20.90
N SER A 228 21.06 -2.79 19.99
CA SER A 228 22.20 -3.70 20.15
C SER A 228 23.08 -3.46 21.40
N SER A 229 22.86 -2.37 22.14
CA SER A 229 23.39 -2.18 23.50
C SER A 229 22.45 -1.37 24.39
N TYR A 230 21.80 -2.01 25.37
CA TYR A 230 21.20 -1.33 26.53
C TYR A 230 22.03 -1.67 27.78
N GLY A 231 22.81 -0.70 28.26
CA GLY A 231 23.81 -0.95 29.31
C GLY A 231 24.92 -1.89 28.83
N ASN A 232 25.22 -2.95 29.60
CA ASN A 232 26.23 -3.96 29.28
C ASN A 232 25.68 -5.17 28.49
N TYR A 233 24.41 -5.15 28.09
CA TYR A 233 23.77 -6.28 27.43
C TYR A 233 23.62 -6.03 25.93
N THR A 234 24.03 -7.01 25.13
CA THR A 234 23.71 -7.07 23.70
C THR A 234 22.27 -7.56 23.56
N MET A 235 21.32 -6.68 23.21
CA MET A 235 19.96 -7.12 22.93
C MET A 235 19.89 -7.66 21.50
N ASN A 236 19.83 -8.98 21.39
CA ASN A 236 19.37 -9.61 20.16
C ASN A 236 17.87 -9.36 20.03
N ILE A 237 17.37 -9.36 18.80
CA ILE A 237 15.92 -9.33 18.56
C ILE A 237 15.27 -10.55 19.20
N GLU A 238 14.21 -10.31 19.98
CA GLU A 238 13.47 -11.38 20.64
C GLU A 238 12.47 -12.03 19.69
N SER A 239 12.12 -13.31 19.95
CA SER A 239 11.28 -14.12 19.04
C SER A 239 9.90 -13.52 18.71
N TYR A 240 9.37 -12.62 19.55
CA TYR A 240 8.08 -11.93 19.35
C TYR A 240 8.22 -10.54 18.72
N GLN A 241 9.44 -10.02 18.62
CA GLN A 241 9.69 -8.67 18.12
C GLN A 241 9.78 -8.63 16.61
N VAL A 242 9.35 -7.51 16.04
CA VAL A 242 9.50 -7.18 14.61
C VAL A 242 10.57 -6.09 14.47
N ASP A 243 11.46 -6.20 13.49
CA ASP A 243 12.38 -5.11 13.13
C ASP A 243 11.58 -3.90 12.64
N PHE A 244 11.74 -2.76 13.32
CA PHE A 244 10.97 -1.55 13.02
C PHE A 244 11.20 -1.04 11.59
N ARG A 245 12.38 -1.25 11.01
CA ARG A 245 12.68 -0.84 9.62
C ARG A 245 11.96 -1.71 8.62
N TYR A 246 11.74 -2.99 8.93
CA TYR A 246 10.89 -3.88 8.12
C TYR A 246 9.50 -3.25 8.01
N LEU A 247 8.88 -2.90 9.14
CA LEU A 247 7.57 -2.26 9.15
C LEU A 247 7.55 -0.95 8.33
N VAL A 248 8.52 -0.05 8.52
CA VAL A 248 8.58 1.22 7.77
C VAL A 248 8.69 0.99 6.27
N LEU A 249 9.57 0.07 5.84
CA LEU A 249 9.72 -0.27 4.42
C LEU A 249 8.44 -0.85 3.84
N HIS A 250 7.78 -1.76 4.56
CA HIS A 250 6.53 -2.37 4.13
C HIS A 250 5.44 -1.31 3.89
N GLN A 251 5.25 -0.40 4.86
CA GLN A 251 4.27 0.68 4.70
C GLN A 251 4.67 1.68 3.61
N LEU A 252 5.97 1.94 3.43
CA LEU A 252 6.44 2.77 2.32
C LEU A 252 6.06 2.17 0.96
N ILE A 253 6.22 0.86 0.76
CA ILE A 253 5.88 0.21 -0.51
C ILE A 253 4.38 0.35 -0.82
N HIS A 254 3.50 0.18 0.18
CA HIS A 254 2.08 0.53 0.01
C HIS A 254 1.90 2.00 -0.38
N GLY A 255 2.62 2.91 0.29
CA GLY A 255 2.65 4.34 -0.01
C GLY A 255 3.04 4.70 -1.45
N LEU A 256 3.93 3.91 -2.06
CA LEU A 256 4.33 4.04 -3.47
C LEU A 256 3.29 3.50 -4.45
N GLY A 257 2.13 3.07 -3.96
CA GLY A 257 1.00 2.58 -4.74
C GLY A 257 0.95 1.08 -4.93
N PHE A 258 1.64 0.30 -4.08
CA PHE A 258 1.42 -1.15 -3.99
C PHE A 258 0.10 -1.43 -3.26
N LEU A 259 -0.99 -0.96 -3.87
CA LEU A 259 -2.35 -0.95 -3.32
C LEU A 259 -3.32 -1.22 -4.45
N SER A 260 -4.31 -2.06 -4.19
CA SER A 260 -5.32 -2.44 -5.16
C SER A 260 -6.59 -1.65 -4.91
N SER A 261 -7.25 -1.07 -5.90
CA SER A 261 -8.52 -0.37 -5.68
C SER A 261 -9.66 -1.27 -5.20
N TRP A 262 -9.49 -2.58 -5.30
CA TRP A 262 -10.53 -3.57 -5.05
C TRP A 262 -10.66 -3.90 -3.57
N ALA A 263 -11.90 -3.95 -3.08
CA ALA A 263 -12.16 -4.31 -1.70
C ALA A 263 -13.60 -4.78 -1.46
N GLY A 264 -13.79 -5.44 -0.31
CA GLY A 264 -15.07 -5.88 0.20
C GLY A 264 -15.83 -4.80 0.97
N TYR A 265 -16.05 -3.60 0.40
CA TYR A 265 -16.65 -2.47 1.12
C TYR A 265 -17.96 -2.82 1.85
N PHE A 266 -18.80 -3.67 1.27
CA PHE A 266 -20.08 -4.05 1.87
C PHE A 266 -20.05 -5.44 2.54
N SER A 267 -19.03 -6.26 2.29
CA SER A 267 -18.92 -7.61 2.85
C SER A 267 -18.05 -7.68 4.10
N SER A 268 -17.05 -6.79 4.20
CA SER A 268 -16.13 -6.73 5.33
C SER A 268 -16.82 -6.15 6.56
N GLN A 269 -16.84 -6.91 7.65
CA GLN A 269 -17.51 -6.52 8.90
C GLN A 269 -16.85 -5.31 9.58
N THR A 270 -15.60 -5.00 9.24
CA THR A 270 -14.89 -3.82 9.75
C THR A 270 -15.10 -2.58 8.91
N SER A 271 -15.84 -2.69 7.79
CA SER A 271 -16.14 -1.56 6.93
C SER A 271 -17.28 -0.70 7.48
N PRO A 272 -17.12 0.64 7.53
CA PRO A 272 -18.21 1.54 7.90
C PRO A 272 -19.37 1.44 6.89
N PHE A 273 -19.09 1.10 5.63
CA PHE A 273 -20.14 0.88 4.63
C PHE A 273 -20.96 -0.38 4.92
N HIS A 274 -20.34 -1.43 5.47
CA HIS A 274 -21.06 -2.62 5.91
C HIS A 274 -21.92 -2.28 7.14
N GLU A 275 -21.35 -1.60 8.13
CA GLU A 275 -22.06 -1.19 9.35
C GLU A 275 -23.34 -0.41 9.03
N LEU A 276 -23.29 0.50 8.06
CA LEU A 276 -24.43 1.33 7.66
C LEU A 276 -25.61 0.54 7.07
N VAL A 277 -25.36 -0.64 6.51
CA VAL A 277 -26.37 -1.45 5.79
C VAL A 277 -26.62 -2.80 6.46
N ALA A 278 -25.87 -3.12 7.51
CA ALA A 278 -26.02 -4.32 8.31
C ALA A 278 -27.45 -4.45 8.83
N GLY A 279 -28.05 -5.62 8.64
CA GLY A 279 -29.44 -5.89 9.01
C GLY A 279 -30.52 -5.24 8.13
N MET A 280 -30.14 -4.36 7.20
CA MET A 280 -31.06 -3.82 6.18
C MET A 280 -31.07 -4.65 4.91
N MET A 281 -29.94 -5.30 4.60
CA MET A 281 -29.79 -6.25 3.49
C MET A 281 -29.22 -7.58 4.00
N PRO A 282 -29.60 -8.71 3.38
CA PRO A 282 -28.98 -10.00 3.69
C PRO A 282 -27.47 -10.00 3.36
N ASP A 283 -26.65 -10.60 4.22
CA ASP A 283 -25.17 -10.61 4.07
C ASP A 283 -24.71 -11.26 2.76
N ASP A 284 -25.42 -12.27 2.26
CA ASP A 284 -25.13 -12.93 0.99
C ASP A 284 -25.32 -11.99 -0.22
N GLN A 285 -26.15 -10.95 -0.07
CA GLN A 285 -26.31 -9.91 -1.07
C GLN A 285 -25.26 -8.81 -0.98
N LEU A 286 -24.37 -8.84 0.01
CA LEU A 286 -23.30 -7.86 0.19
C LEU A 286 -21.91 -8.43 -0.16
N GLN A 287 -21.84 -9.71 -0.55
CA GLN A 287 -20.64 -10.43 -0.96
C GLN A 287 -20.13 -9.97 -2.33
N TRP A 288 -19.61 -8.75 -2.38
CA TRP A 288 -19.04 -8.11 -3.55
C TRP A 288 -17.64 -7.61 -3.29
N ILE A 289 -16.80 -7.72 -4.31
CA ILE A 289 -15.54 -6.99 -4.40
C ILE A 289 -15.70 -5.95 -5.49
N THR A 290 -15.51 -4.68 -5.14
CA THR A 290 -15.69 -3.53 -6.04
C THR A 290 -14.48 -2.60 -5.96
N PRO A 291 -14.21 -1.78 -6.99
CA PRO A 291 -13.26 -0.68 -6.84
C PRO A 291 -13.81 0.36 -5.85
N GLY A 292 -13.00 1.38 -5.54
CA GLY A 292 -13.44 2.55 -4.77
C GLY A 292 -14.71 3.18 -5.34
N MET A 293 -15.49 3.84 -4.48
CA MET A 293 -16.81 4.39 -4.83
C MET A 293 -16.77 5.91 -4.88
N HIS A 294 -17.58 6.51 -5.76
CA HIS A 294 -17.89 7.94 -5.67
C HIS A 294 -18.97 8.13 -4.63
N TRP A 295 -18.60 8.67 -3.47
CA TRP A 295 -19.54 8.89 -2.37
C TRP A 295 -19.41 10.28 -1.75
N LYS A 296 -20.47 10.73 -1.07
CA LYS A 296 -20.52 12.01 -0.35
C LYS A 296 -21.41 11.90 0.88
N VAL A 297 -21.11 12.73 1.88
CA VAL A 297 -21.92 12.96 3.07
C VAL A 297 -22.19 14.48 3.15
N PRO A 298 -23.38 14.97 2.74
CA PRO A 298 -23.62 16.41 2.55
C PRO A 298 -23.53 17.27 3.81
N SER A 299 -23.60 16.67 4.99
CA SER A 299 -23.50 17.33 6.29
C SER A 299 -22.92 16.35 7.30
N ASP A 300 -22.17 16.83 8.29
CA ASP A 300 -21.60 15.97 9.34
C ASP A 300 -22.66 15.06 9.98
N GLY A 301 -22.42 13.75 9.97
CA GLY A 301 -23.37 12.74 10.45
C GLY A 301 -24.62 12.52 9.57
N GLY A 302 -24.64 13.08 8.35
CA GLY A 302 -25.72 12.91 7.38
C GLY A 302 -25.70 11.57 6.63
N PRO A 303 -26.73 11.29 5.80
CA PRO A 303 -26.80 10.06 5.04
C PRO A 303 -25.70 9.97 3.97
N ILE A 304 -25.26 8.74 3.68
CA ILE A 304 -24.30 8.46 2.63
C ILE A 304 -25.00 8.35 1.28
N TYR A 305 -24.42 9.01 0.29
CA TYR A 305 -24.82 8.93 -1.11
C TYR A 305 -23.69 8.37 -1.95
N ILE A 306 -23.99 7.44 -2.85
CA ILE A 306 -23.08 6.77 -3.77
C ILE A 306 -23.62 6.91 -5.18
N THR A 307 -22.80 7.41 -6.11
CA THR A 307 -23.23 7.66 -7.50
C THR A 307 -22.65 6.66 -8.51
N GLY A 308 -21.60 5.93 -8.14
CA GLY A 308 -20.91 4.97 -9.00
C GLY A 308 -19.54 4.58 -8.46
N PHE A 309 -18.67 4.12 -9.35
CA PHE A 309 -17.35 3.61 -9.03
C PHE A 309 -16.22 4.51 -9.59
N GLN A 310 -15.10 4.55 -8.88
CA GLN A 310 -13.88 5.29 -9.23
C GLN A 310 -13.01 4.48 -10.21
N GLN A 311 -12.09 5.16 -10.90
CA GLN A 311 -11.06 4.46 -11.67
C GLN A 311 -10.15 3.64 -10.75
N THR A 312 -9.61 2.55 -11.29
CA THR A 312 -8.68 1.69 -10.55
C THR A 312 -7.28 2.26 -10.52
N LEU A 313 -6.50 1.86 -9.52
CA LEU A 313 -5.09 2.21 -9.36
C LEU A 313 -4.25 1.54 -10.44
N LEU A 314 -3.12 2.14 -10.77
CA LEU A 314 -2.17 1.57 -11.74
C LEU A 314 -1.70 0.16 -11.36
N PHE A 315 -1.63 -0.16 -10.07
CA PHE A 315 -1.32 -1.50 -9.59
C PHE A 315 -2.27 -2.55 -10.19
N ASP A 316 -3.57 -2.24 -10.25
CA ASP A 316 -4.62 -3.13 -10.74
C ASP A 316 -4.49 -3.46 -12.23
N LYS A 317 -3.78 -2.62 -12.98
CA LYS A 317 -3.47 -2.84 -14.40
C LYS A 317 -2.81 -4.18 -14.68
N PHE A 318 -2.02 -4.64 -13.72
CA PHE A 318 -1.21 -5.84 -13.86
C PHE A 318 -1.84 -7.05 -13.17
N LEU A 319 -3.02 -6.89 -12.57
CA LEU A 319 -3.67 -7.97 -11.85
C LEU A 319 -4.48 -8.85 -12.79
N LEU A 320 -4.29 -10.16 -12.62
CA LEU A 320 -5.05 -11.20 -13.27
C LEU A 320 -5.74 -12.06 -12.21
N GLY A 321 -7.05 -12.16 -12.30
CA GLY A 321 -7.85 -13.12 -11.57
C GLY A 321 -7.65 -14.52 -12.15
N VAL A 322 -7.30 -15.48 -11.29
CA VAL A 322 -7.08 -16.87 -11.67
C VAL A 322 -8.16 -17.72 -11.02
N ASN A 323 -9.04 -18.27 -11.84
CA ASN A 323 -10.02 -19.25 -11.39
C ASN A 323 -9.56 -20.66 -11.78
N GLN A 324 -9.40 -21.54 -10.79
CA GLN A 324 -8.97 -22.94 -11.02
C GLN A 324 -9.89 -23.71 -11.97
N SER A 325 -11.15 -23.30 -12.14
CA SER A 325 -12.11 -23.91 -13.06
C SER A 325 -12.15 -23.27 -14.45
N SER A 326 -11.52 -22.11 -14.66
CA SER A 326 -11.49 -21.41 -15.96
C SER A 326 -10.16 -21.66 -16.67
N ALA A 327 -10.20 -21.82 -17.99
CA ALA A 327 -8.99 -21.95 -18.80
C ALA A 327 -8.27 -20.61 -19.04
N ALA A 328 -8.95 -19.47 -18.86
CA ALA A 328 -8.38 -18.15 -19.12
C ALA A 328 -8.42 -17.27 -17.86
N PRO A 329 -7.32 -16.57 -17.52
CA PRO A 329 -7.31 -15.59 -16.46
C PRO A 329 -8.15 -14.36 -16.83
N THR A 330 -8.73 -13.71 -15.83
CA THR A 330 -9.55 -12.50 -16.02
C THR A 330 -8.72 -11.26 -15.73
N ASN A 331 -8.71 -10.28 -16.63
CA ASN A 331 -7.99 -9.04 -16.41
C ASN A 331 -8.79 -8.11 -15.47
N MET A 332 -8.19 -7.72 -14.35
CA MET A 332 -8.85 -6.87 -13.37
C MET A 332 -9.18 -5.48 -13.91
N SER A 333 -8.40 -4.92 -14.83
CA SER A 333 -8.74 -3.66 -15.50
C SER A 333 -10.02 -3.75 -16.33
N GLU A 334 -10.23 -4.86 -17.02
CA GLU A 334 -11.45 -5.05 -17.84
C GLU A 334 -12.70 -5.11 -16.94
N ILE A 335 -12.59 -5.76 -15.79
CA ILE A 335 -13.63 -5.73 -14.76
C ILE A 335 -13.83 -4.30 -14.25
N GLY A 336 -12.75 -3.57 -13.97
CA GLY A 336 -12.80 -2.16 -13.58
C GLY A 336 -13.58 -1.29 -14.57
N PHE A 337 -13.29 -1.41 -15.87
CA PHE A 337 -14.02 -0.68 -16.92
C PHE A 337 -15.49 -1.07 -17.01
N SER A 338 -15.83 -2.33 -16.73
CA SER A 338 -17.22 -2.77 -16.61
C SER A 338 -17.92 -2.11 -15.41
N MET A 339 -17.25 -1.98 -14.26
CA MET A 339 -17.78 -1.31 -13.07
C MET A 339 -18.01 0.18 -13.31
N LEU A 340 -17.10 0.86 -14.01
CA LEU A 340 -17.24 2.28 -14.36
C LEU A 340 -18.48 2.60 -15.22
N ASN A 341 -19.08 1.59 -15.87
CA ASN A 341 -20.34 1.77 -16.61
C ASN A 341 -21.59 1.72 -15.74
N PHE A 342 -21.45 1.43 -14.44
CA PHE A 342 -22.55 1.49 -13.49
C PHE A 342 -22.55 2.80 -12.70
N CYS A 343 -23.65 3.52 -12.80
CA CYS A 343 -23.93 4.73 -12.04
C CYS A 343 -25.43 4.92 -11.91
N VAL A 344 -25.80 5.78 -10.97
CA VAL A 344 -27.19 6.10 -10.65
C VAL A 344 -27.39 7.61 -10.70
N ASN A 345 -28.63 8.04 -10.92
CA ASN A 345 -29.02 9.46 -10.88
C ASN A 345 -29.34 9.91 -9.44
N ASP A 346 -29.53 11.22 -9.25
CA ASP A 346 -29.75 11.87 -7.94
C ASP A 346 -30.87 11.25 -7.06
N ASN A 347 -31.86 10.59 -7.65
CA ASN A 347 -32.94 9.94 -6.89
C ASN A 347 -32.59 8.52 -6.38
N GLN A 348 -31.48 7.96 -6.82
CA GLN A 348 -31.02 6.61 -6.51
C GLN A 348 -29.65 6.61 -5.81
N GLU A 349 -29.05 7.79 -5.55
CA GLU A 349 -27.74 7.87 -4.91
C GLU A 349 -27.75 7.51 -3.42
N PHE A 350 -28.89 7.58 -2.72
CA PHE A 350 -28.93 7.13 -1.33
C PHE A 350 -28.51 5.67 -1.23
N ILE A 351 -27.60 5.34 -0.29
CA ILE A 351 -26.88 4.06 -0.22
C ILE A 351 -27.77 2.82 -0.42
N LEU A 352 -28.94 2.74 0.21
CA LEU A 352 -29.83 1.58 0.06
C LEU A 352 -30.42 1.46 -1.36
N TYR A 353 -30.76 2.58 -1.99
CA TYR A 353 -31.26 2.59 -3.37
C TYR A 353 -30.16 2.32 -4.37
N PHE A 354 -28.94 2.81 -4.11
CA PHE A 354 -27.76 2.47 -4.88
C PHE A 354 -27.53 0.96 -4.85
N LEU A 355 -27.50 0.34 -3.66
CA LEU A 355 -27.24 -1.10 -3.51
C LEU A 355 -28.33 -1.96 -4.15
N GLN A 356 -29.61 -1.58 -4.02
CA GLN A 356 -30.70 -2.27 -4.70
C GLN A 356 -30.58 -2.20 -6.23
N SER A 357 -30.19 -1.03 -6.74
CA SER A 357 -29.97 -0.82 -8.18
C SER A 357 -28.75 -1.60 -8.67
N PHE A 358 -27.67 -1.62 -7.88
CA PHE A 358 -26.44 -2.33 -8.18
C PHE A 358 -26.66 -3.84 -8.19
N ASN A 359 -27.33 -4.39 -7.16
CA ASN A 359 -27.64 -5.82 -7.05
C ASN A 359 -28.39 -6.35 -8.29
N SER A 360 -29.20 -5.50 -8.91
CA SER A 360 -29.98 -5.84 -10.11
C SER A 360 -29.19 -5.73 -11.42
N SER A 361 -27.92 -5.32 -11.37
CA SER A 361 -27.07 -5.07 -12.54
C SER A 361 -26.19 -6.26 -12.93
N SER A 362 -25.72 -6.28 -14.18
CA SER A 362 -24.69 -7.23 -14.61
C SER A 362 -23.36 -7.07 -13.85
N GLN A 363 -23.06 -5.85 -13.41
CA GLN A 363 -21.84 -5.51 -12.69
C GLN A 363 -21.82 -6.18 -11.31
N ALA A 364 -22.94 -6.24 -10.58
CA ALA A 364 -23.01 -6.97 -9.31
C ALA A 364 -22.74 -8.47 -9.48
N THR A 365 -23.18 -9.07 -10.60
CA THR A 365 -22.84 -10.49 -10.89
C THR A 365 -21.33 -10.68 -11.03
N VAL A 366 -20.65 -9.76 -11.72
CA VAL A 366 -19.19 -9.79 -11.86
C VAL A 366 -18.49 -9.53 -10.52
N ALA A 367 -18.98 -8.59 -9.72
CA ALA A 367 -18.42 -8.28 -8.40
C ALA A 367 -18.53 -9.48 -7.44
N HIS A 368 -19.63 -10.23 -7.52
CA HIS A 368 -19.83 -11.45 -6.73
C HIS A 368 -18.95 -12.61 -7.22
N GLN A 369 -18.76 -12.76 -8.53
CA GLN A 369 -17.80 -13.72 -9.09
C GLN A 369 -16.37 -13.41 -8.62
N LEU A 370 -16.02 -12.13 -8.57
CA LEU A 370 -14.74 -11.67 -8.06
C LEU A 370 -14.58 -11.99 -6.56
N TYR A 371 -15.62 -11.75 -5.75
CA TYR A 371 -15.64 -12.16 -4.34
C TYR A 371 -15.36 -13.65 -4.18
N ASN A 372 -16.06 -14.50 -4.92
CA ASN A 372 -15.87 -15.95 -4.86
C ASN A 372 -14.45 -16.36 -5.28
N MET A 373 -13.87 -15.70 -6.29
CA MET A 373 -12.50 -15.95 -6.72
C MET A 373 -11.47 -15.56 -5.66
N LEU A 374 -11.57 -14.35 -5.10
CA LEU A 374 -10.62 -13.84 -4.10
C LEU A 374 -10.80 -14.47 -2.71
N SER A 375 -11.94 -15.12 -2.45
CA SER A 375 -12.16 -15.93 -1.25
C SER A 375 -11.33 -17.22 -1.24
N ASN A 376 -10.73 -17.61 -2.37
CA ASN A 376 -9.87 -18.79 -2.48
C ASN A 376 -8.40 -18.38 -2.55
N PRO A 377 -7.48 -19.11 -1.89
CA PRO A 377 -6.05 -18.88 -2.01
C PRO A 377 -5.54 -19.01 -3.45
N GLY A 378 -4.57 -18.17 -3.81
CA GLY A 378 -4.00 -18.10 -5.16
C GLY A 378 -4.95 -17.59 -6.24
N GLY A 379 -6.04 -16.92 -5.85
CA GLY A 379 -7.05 -16.39 -6.79
C GLY A 379 -6.59 -15.16 -7.57
N LEU A 380 -5.44 -14.58 -7.23
CA LEU A 380 -4.95 -13.33 -7.80
C LEU A 380 -3.43 -13.42 -8.06
N VAL A 381 -3.02 -13.01 -9.27
CA VAL A 381 -1.61 -12.90 -9.63
C VAL A 381 -1.32 -11.53 -10.22
N PHE A 382 -0.16 -10.97 -9.88
CA PHE A 382 0.40 -9.83 -10.56
C PHE A 382 1.21 -10.32 -11.76
N ASN A 383 0.73 -10.00 -12.96
CA ASN A 383 1.38 -10.35 -14.22
C ASN A 383 2.47 -9.35 -14.56
N LEU A 384 3.72 -9.83 -14.61
CA LEU A 384 4.88 -8.97 -14.81
C LEU A 384 5.15 -8.83 -16.31
N PRO A 385 4.95 -7.65 -16.92
CA PRO A 385 5.27 -7.44 -18.33
C PRO A 385 6.77 -7.60 -18.57
N ASN A 386 7.18 -7.75 -19.83
CA ASN A 386 8.60 -7.72 -20.17
C ASN A 386 9.24 -6.37 -19.78
N PRO A 387 10.50 -6.35 -19.31
CA PRO A 387 11.20 -5.11 -19.00
C PRO A 387 11.24 -4.19 -20.21
N THR A 388 11.10 -2.89 -19.98
CA THR A 388 11.07 -1.87 -21.05
C THR A 388 12.43 -1.69 -21.74
N ILE A 389 13.52 -2.14 -21.11
CA ILE A 389 14.89 -2.06 -21.61
C ILE A 389 15.51 -3.44 -21.80
N ASN A 390 16.17 -3.64 -22.94
CA ASN A 390 16.76 -4.94 -23.33
C ASN A 390 17.92 -5.38 -22.43
N ASN A 391 18.60 -4.43 -21.76
CA ASN A 391 19.72 -4.70 -20.86
C ASN A 391 19.29 -4.81 -19.38
N SER A 392 18.00 -4.98 -19.10
CA SER A 392 17.49 -5.25 -17.75
C SER A 392 18.14 -6.51 -17.15
N ILE A 393 18.41 -6.49 -15.84
CA ILE A 393 18.94 -7.65 -15.13
C ILE A 393 17.91 -8.81 -15.14
N TYR A 394 16.61 -8.51 -15.23
CA TYR A 394 15.57 -9.55 -15.37
C TYR A 394 15.60 -10.29 -16.71
N LEU A 395 16.21 -9.74 -17.75
CA LEU A 395 16.40 -10.45 -19.03
C LEU A 395 17.71 -11.22 -19.07
N THR A 396 18.75 -10.70 -18.41
CA THR A 396 20.12 -11.20 -18.52
C THR A 396 20.49 -12.20 -17.43
N ASN A 397 19.88 -12.10 -16.25
CA ASN A 397 20.03 -13.10 -15.20
C ASN A 397 19.02 -14.23 -15.41
N SER A 398 19.52 -15.47 -15.54
CA SER A 398 18.69 -16.65 -15.85
C SER A 398 17.66 -16.97 -14.77
N TYR A 399 18.03 -16.82 -13.49
CA TYR A 399 17.13 -17.05 -12.36
C TYR A 399 15.99 -16.02 -12.36
N LEU A 400 16.31 -14.72 -12.52
CA LEU A 400 15.30 -13.67 -12.54
C LEU A 400 14.35 -13.80 -13.75
N ASN A 401 14.89 -14.10 -14.93
CA ASN A 401 14.09 -14.26 -16.15
C ASN A 401 13.08 -15.40 -16.03
N ALA A 402 13.45 -16.49 -15.37
CA ALA A 402 12.56 -17.62 -15.12
C ALA A 402 11.54 -17.35 -14.01
N SER A 403 11.96 -16.68 -12.92
CA SER A 403 11.15 -16.58 -11.70
C SER A 403 10.12 -15.46 -11.74
N TYR A 404 10.44 -14.31 -12.33
CA TYR A 404 9.60 -13.10 -12.25
C TYR A 404 8.78 -12.89 -13.52
N LYS A 405 7.95 -13.88 -13.85
CA LYS A 405 6.88 -13.76 -14.87
C LYS A 405 5.54 -13.36 -14.27
N ASN A 406 5.27 -13.85 -13.06
CA ASN A 406 4.12 -13.46 -12.26
C ASN A 406 4.48 -13.57 -10.77
N MET A 407 3.67 -12.94 -9.93
CA MET A 407 3.75 -13.09 -8.48
C MET A 407 2.35 -13.33 -7.93
N THR A 408 2.20 -14.31 -7.05
CA THR A 408 0.89 -14.63 -6.46
C THR A 408 0.62 -13.69 -5.30
N LEU A 409 -0.58 -13.12 -5.25
CA LEU A 409 -1.01 -12.24 -4.17
C LEU A 409 -1.84 -13.02 -3.14
N SER A 410 -1.77 -12.56 -1.89
CA SER A 410 -2.54 -13.12 -0.79
C SER A 410 -4.04 -12.97 -1.10
N THR A 411 -4.74 -14.08 -1.00
CA THR A 411 -6.18 -14.23 -1.22
C THR A 411 -6.69 -15.31 -0.29
N GLY A 412 -7.98 -15.27 0.02
CA GLY A 412 -8.59 -16.17 0.99
C GLY A 412 -9.70 -15.50 1.77
N LEU A 413 -10.67 -16.29 2.21
CA LEU A 413 -11.81 -15.78 2.98
C LEU A 413 -11.37 -15.10 4.29
N ASP A 414 -10.34 -15.62 4.94
CA ASP A 414 -9.78 -15.02 6.16
C ASP A 414 -9.22 -13.62 5.89
N LEU A 415 -8.69 -13.37 4.70
CA LEU A 415 -8.16 -12.06 4.31
C LEU A 415 -9.29 -11.05 4.07
N LEU A 416 -10.36 -11.47 3.40
CA LEU A 416 -11.53 -10.62 3.11
C LEU A 416 -12.37 -10.29 4.35
N ASN A 417 -12.25 -11.09 5.40
CA ASN A 417 -12.94 -10.89 6.68
C ASN A 417 -11.98 -10.46 7.81
N ALA A 418 -10.70 -10.28 7.52
CA ALA A 418 -9.73 -9.96 8.56
C ALA A 418 -9.92 -8.52 9.06
N PRO A 419 -9.78 -8.28 10.37
CA PRO A 419 -9.62 -6.93 10.91
C PRO A 419 -8.30 -6.25 10.49
N LEU A 420 -7.55 -6.85 9.56
CA LEU A 420 -6.41 -6.23 8.89
C LEU A 420 -6.85 -5.10 7.95
N GLU A 421 -8.10 -5.14 7.48
CA GLU A 421 -8.78 -3.99 6.91
C GLU A 421 -9.35 -3.14 8.04
N GLN A 422 -8.49 -2.47 8.82
CA GLN A 422 -8.97 -1.45 9.74
C GLN A 422 -9.26 -0.18 8.95
N PHE A 423 -10.55 0.06 8.77
CA PHE A 423 -11.09 1.34 8.35
C PHE A 423 -10.95 2.26 9.57
N ASP A 424 -9.93 3.11 9.57
CA ASP A 424 -10.01 4.31 10.39
C ASP A 424 -11.11 5.20 9.76
N ASP A 425 -11.84 5.92 10.60
CA ASP A 425 -12.86 6.91 10.26
C ASP A 425 -12.32 7.94 9.24
N THR A 426 -10.99 8.13 9.20
CA THR A 426 -10.30 9.01 8.24
C THR A 426 -9.78 8.32 6.97
N SER A 427 -9.66 6.98 6.98
CA SER A 427 -9.05 6.20 5.89
C SER A 427 -9.82 4.90 5.66
N SER A 428 -10.97 5.00 4.99
CA SER A 428 -11.72 3.85 4.48
C SER A 428 -11.02 3.21 3.27
N ARG A 429 -9.82 2.64 3.47
CA ARG A 429 -8.99 2.07 2.40
C ARG A 429 -8.66 0.59 2.67
N PRO A 430 -9.64 -0.32 2.51
CA PRO A 430 -9.47 -1.79 2.58
C PRO A 430 -8.54 -2.38 1.50
N THR A 431 -7.94 -1.52 0.68
CA THR A 431 -7.14 -1.82 -0.51
C THR A 431 -5.82 -2.54 -0.23
N ALA A 432 -5.35 -2.53 1.02
CA ALA A 432 -4.05 -3.10 1.38
C ALA A 432 -4.06 -4.63 1.49
N ALA A 433 -5.19 -5.23 1.91
CA ALA A 433 -5.24 -6.65 2.24
C ALA A 433 -4.85 -7.54 1.05
N ILE A 434 -5.48 -7.33 -0.11
CA ILE A 434 -5.22 -8.08 -1.35
C ILE A 434 -3.97 -7.64 -2.11
N SER A 435 -3.27 -6.61 -1.60
CA SER A 435 -1.99 -6.14 -2.13
C SER A 435 -0.80 -6.75 -1.42
N HIS A 436 -0.98 -7.75 -0.58
CA HIS A 436 0.13 -8.55 -0.05
C HIS A 436 0.53 -9.65 -1.02
N LEU A 437 1.80 -10.03 -1.01
CA LEU A 437 2.27 -11.27 -1.60
C LEU A 437 1.76 -12.47 -0.79
N ASP A 438 1.55 -13.59 -1.48
CA ASP A 438 1.15 -14.85 -0.87
C ASP A 438 2.14 -15.30 0.22
N ILE A 439 1.66 -16.06 1.21
CA ILE A 439 2.48 -16.54 2.32
C ILE A 439 3.68 -17.40 1.86
N ALA A 440 3.62 -18.00 0.67
CA ALA A 440 4.74 -18.71 0.05
C ALA A 440 6.00 -17.84 -0.08
N TYR A 441 5.87 -16.51 -0.12
CA TYR A 441 6.99 -15.57 -0.21
C TYR A 441 7.66 -15.25 1.13
N ASN A 442 7.07 -15.65 2.27
CA ASN A 442 7.56 -15.29 3.60
C ASN A 442 9.00 -15.80 3.87
N GLY A 443 9.38 -16.93 3.26
CA GLY A 443 10.72 -17.51 3.36
C GLY A 443 11.64 -17.20 2.18
N THR A 444 11.33 -16.17 1.41
CA THR A 444 12.03 -15.84 0.16
C THR A 444 12.62 -14.43 0.21
N VAL A 445 13.40 -14.06 -0.81
CA VAL A 445 13.92 -12.69 -0.93
C VAL A 445 12.84 -11.62 -1.12
N ASP A 446 11.60 -12.00 -1.42
CA ASP A 446 10.44 -11.10 -1.57
C ASP A 446 9.53 -11.07 -0.32
N PHE A 447 10.08 -11.36 0.85
CA PHE A 447 9.34 -11.38 2.10
C PHE A 447 8.70 -10.03 2.47
N LEU A 448 9.25 -8.90 2.00
CA LEU A 448 8.87 -7.58 2.51
C LEU A 448 7.37 -7.25 2.39
N MET A 449 6.68 -7.75 1.36
CA MET A 449 5.27 -7.45 1.12
C MET A 449 4.33 -8.60 1.49
N VAL A 450 4.71 -9.51 2.39
CA VAL A 450 3.76 -10.49 2.94
C VAL A 450 2.90 -9.90 4.05
N GLN A 451 1.74 -10.50 4.27
CA GLN A 451 0.75 -10.06 5.28
C GLN A 451 1.27 -10.12 6.72
N GLN A 452 2.08 -11.13 7.07
CA GLN A 452 2.61 -11.33 8.41
C GLN A 452 4.11 -11.06 8.44
N LEU A 453 4.51 -9.97 9.09
CA LEU A 453 5.93 -9.64 9.23
C LEU A 453 6.63 -10.73 10.05
N VAL A 454 7.81 -11.14 9.58
CA VAL A 454 8.66 -12.12 10.27
C VAL A 454 9.14 -11.55 11.60
N GLN A 455 8.83 -12.26 12.68
CA GLN A 455 9.26 -11.93 14.04
C GLN A 455 10.58 -12.64 14.39
N GLY A 456 11.30 -12.13 15.37
CA GLY A 456 12.51 -12.80 15.90
C GLY A 456 13.72 -12.77 14.99
N SER A 457 13.73 -11.92 13.96
CA SER A 457 14.86 -11.75 13.07
C SER A 457 15.00 -10.30 12.60
N SER A 458 16.21 -9.78 12.71
CA SER A 458 16.55 -8.44 12.20
C SER A 458 16.47 -8.44 10.68
N LEU A 459 16.29 -7.26 10.10
CA LEU A 459 16.23 -7.09 8.65
C LEU A 459 17.50 -7.62 7.97
N GLU A 460 18.68 -7.43 8.56
CA GLU A 460 19.95 -7.96 8.05
C GLU A 460 19.98 -9.49 8.07
N GLN A 461 19.49 -10.12 9.14
CA GLN A 461 19.42 -11.58 9.23
C GLN A 461 18.51 -12.15 8.15
N LEU A 462 17.32 -11.57 7.94
CA LEU A 462 16.38 -11.99 6.91
C LEU A 462 17.00 -11.88 5.51
N VAL A 463 17.57 -10.72 5.17
CA VAL A 463 18.23 -10.49 3.88
C VAL A 463 19.38 -11.49 3.70
N GLN A 464 20.24 -11.65 4.69
CA GLN A 464 21.38 -12.56 4.60
C GLN A 464 20.93 -14.02 4.40
N THR A 465 19.97 -14.48 5.20
CA THR A 465 19.46 -15.85 5.15
C THR A 465 18.80 -16.16 3.82
N TYR A 466 17.90 -15.29 3.33
CA TYR A 466 17.15 -15.57 2.11
C TYR A 466 18.01 -15.46 0.85
N TYR A 467 18.93 -14.49 0.79
CA TYR A 467 19.84 -14.39 -0.37
C TYR A 467 20.86 -15.53 -0.44
N GLN A 468 21.29 -16.09 0.70
CA GLN A 468 22.15 -17.29 0.72
C GLN A 468 21.46 -18.53 0.14
N SER A 469 20.12 -18.57 0.14
CA SER A 469 19.35 -19.68 -0.40
C SER A 469 19.17 -19.64 -1.93
N LEU A 470 19.54 -18.52 -2.57
CA LEU A 470 19.36 -18.36 -4.00
C LEU A 470 20.28 -19.29 -4.80
N PRO A 471 19.81 -19.87 -5.92
CA PRO A 471 20.64 -20.73 -6.76
C PRO A 471 21.72 -19.97 -7.53
N VAL A 472 21.55 -18.65 -7.72
CA VAL A 472 22.46 -17.79 -8.48
C VAL A 472 22.52 -16.41 -7.83
N ASN A 473 23.71 -15.83 -7.74
CA ASN A 473 23.89 -14.46 -7.28
C ASN A 473 23.26 -13.48 -8.28
N ILE A 474 22.56 -12.47 -7.76
CA ILE A 474 22.06 -11.36 -8.56
C ILE A 474 23.13 -10.28 -8.53
N THR A 475 23.64 -9.87 -9.69
CA THR A 475 24.67 -8.83 -9.80
C THR A 475 24.21 -7.72 -10.74
N TYR A 476 24.69 -6.51 -10.47
CA TYR A 476 24.43 -5.34 -11.28
C TYR A 476 25.65 -4.41 -11.28
N ASN A 477 25.73 -3.51 -12.26
CA ASN A 477 26.86 -2.60 -12.40
C ASN A 477 26.54 -1.24 -11.79
N VAL A 478 27.42 -0.78 -10.91
CA VAL A 478 27.39 0.57 -10.34
C VAL A 478 28.49 1.41 -10.98
N THR A 479 28.13 2.57 -11.49
CA THR A 479 29.09 3.53 -12.04
C THR A 479 29.59 4.43 -10.90
N THR A 480 30.84 4.25 -10.47
CA THR A 480 31.45 5.04 -9.37
C THR A 480 32.25 6.26 -9.89
N GLY A 481 32.22 6.51 -11.19
CA GLY A 481 32.87 7.64 -11.86
C GLY A 481 32.76 7.55 -13.38
N PRO A 482 33.27 8.54 -14.14
CA PRO A 482 33.04 8.65 -15.58
C PRO A 482 33.52 7.44 -16.41
N ASN A 483 34.40 6.57 -15.86
CA ASN A 483 34.94 5.41 -16.57
C ASN A 483 35.04 4.13 -15.72
N TYR A 484 34.47 4.09 -14.51
CA TYR A 484 34.59 2.94 -13.61
C TYR A 484 33.21 2.36 -13.30
N ALA A 485 32.96 1.15 -13.83
CA ALA A 485 31.83 0.32 -13.46
C ALA A 485 32.33 -0.80 -12.54
N THR A 486 31.72 -0.92 -11.37
CA THR A 486 31.98 -2.01 -10.43
C THR A 486 30.75 -2.90 -10.37
N THR A 487 30.95 -4.20 -10.60
CA THR A 487 29.89 -5.20 -10.44
C THR A 487 29.69 -5.47 -8.96
N THR A 488 28.45 -5.30 -8.48
CA THR A 488 28.06 -5.44 -7.08
C THR A 488 26.99 -6.53 -6.96
N ASN A 489 27.02 -7.28 -5.86
CA ASN A 489 25.95 -8.23 -5.53
C ASN A 489 24.74 -7.46 -5.02
N TYR A 490 23.56 -7.75 -5.57
CA TYR A 490 22.31 -7.22 -5.08
C TYR A 490 21.88 -7.98 -3.82
N MET A 491 21.76 -7.27 -2.71
CA MET A 491 21.21 -7.74 -1.44
C MET A 491 20.47 -6.57 -0.80
N SER A 492 19.16 -6.67 -0.69
CA SER A 492 18.30 -5.61 -0.15
C SER A 492 17.08 -6.24 0.51
N PRO A 493 16.50 -5.58 1.53
CA PRO A 493 15.20 -5.99 2.07
C PRO A 493 14.06 -5.84 1.06
N ILE A 494 14.18 -4.96 0.06
CA ILE A 494 13.20 -4.87 -1.02
C ILE A 494 13.58 -5.92 -2.06
N GLY A 495 12.85 -7.03 -2.11
CA GLY A 495 13.19 -8.14 -3.00
C GLY A 495 13.13 -7.82 -4.50
N PRO A 496 13.79 -8.63 -5.35
CA PRO A 496 13.77 -8.44 -6.80
C PRO A 496 12.37 -8.61 -7.40
N GLY A 497 11.47 -9.41 -6.85
CA GLY A 497 10.06 -9.45 -7.28
C GLY A 497 9.34 -8.14 -7.00
N ILE A 498 9.52 -7.58 -5.81
CA ILE A 498 8.91 -6.28 -5.44
C ILE A 498 9.46 -5.15 -6.32
N LEU A 499 10.78 -5.09 -6.56
CA LEU A 499 11.36 -4.16 -7.52
C LEU A 499 10.80 -4.34 -8.94
N ARG A 500 10.50 -5.58 -9.34
CA ARG A 500 9.91 -5.86 -10.65
C ARG A 500 8.50 -5.29 -10.76
N MET A 501 7.71 -5.37 -9.70
CA MET A 501 6.37 -4.79 -9.65
C MET A 501 6.43 -3.26 -9.71
N LEU A 502 7.35 -2.63 -8.96
CA LEU A 502 7.59 -1.19 -9.04
C LEU A 502 8.04 -0.75 -10.46
N ASP A 503 8.93 -1.52 -11.11
CA ASP A 503 9.34 -1.28 -12.50
C ASP A 503 8.17 -1.40 -13.48
N ALA A 504 7.30 -2.40 -13.30
CA ALA A 504 6.10 -2.56 -14.11
C ALA A 504 5.16 -1.35 -14.00
N MET A 505 5.00 -0.80 -12.79
CA MET A 505 4.25 0.43 -12.55
C MET A 505 4.93 1.66 -13.17
N GLY A 506 6.26 1.66 -13.32
CA GLY A 506 7.02 2.71 -14.00
C GLY A 506 8.09 3.39 -13.15
N TYR A 507 8.38 2.88 -11.94
CA TYR A 507 9.54 3.32 -11.18
C TYR A 507 10.84 2.84 -11.84
N SER A 508 11.88 3.65 -11.77
CA SER A 508 13.22 3.23 -12.15
C SER A 508 13.89 2.53 -10.98
N THR A 509 14.39 1.32 -11.20
CA THR A 509 15.01 0.50 -10.16
C THR A 509 16.44 0.15 -10.52
N ILE A 510 17.24 -0.25 -9.53
CA ILE A 510 18.64 -0.61 -9.76
C ILE A 510 18.82 -1.85 -10.65
N LEU A 511 17.81 -2.73 -10.71
CA LEU A 511 17.80 -3.92 -11.56
C LEU A 511 17.21 -3.69 -12.96
N THR A 512 16.48 -2.58 -13.14
CA THR A 512 16.02 -2.10 -14.44
C THR A 512 16.18 -0.57 -14.46
N PRO A 513 17.40 -0.06 -14.75
CA PRO A 513 17.67 1.37 -14.75
C PRO A 513 17.03 2.01 -15.98
N THR A 514 15.71 2.16 -15.92
CA THR A 514 14.93 2.93 -16.90
C THR A 514 15.20 4.40 -16.66
N LYS A 515 15.19 5.21 -17.71
CA LYS A 515 15.04 6.64 -17.52
C LYS A 515 13.55 6.89 -17.35
N TYR A 516 13.18 7.79 -16.43
CA TYR A 516 11.85 8.36 -16.39
C TYR A 516 11.63 9.19 -17.65
N VAL A 517 11.29 8.52 -18.73
CA VAL A 517 10.90 9.12 -19.99
C VAL A 517 9.61 8.45 -20.39
N THR A 518 8.63 9.26 -20.73
CA THR A 518 7.48 8.88 -21.55
C THR A 518 7.98 8.61 -22.97
N ASN A 519 8.80 7.57 -23.17
CA ASN A 519 9.26 7.18 -24.49
C ASN A 519 8.06 6.66 -25.29
N SER A 520 7.41 7.56 -26.01
CA SER A 520 6.71 7.38 -27.30
C SER A 520 5.85 6.12 -27.49
N ASN A 521 5.36 5.51 -26.42
CA ASN A 521 4.32 4.51 -26.50
C ASN A 521 3.00 5.27 -26.62
N ALA A 522 2.20 4.91 -27.62
CA ALA A 522 0.89 5.51 -27.83
C ALA A 522 0.11 5.48 -26.52
N SER A 523 -0.34 6.66 -26.06
CA SER A 523 -1.26 6.77 -24.93
C SER A 523 -2.43 5.81 -25.15
N THR A 524 -2.78 5.02 -24.15
CA THR A 524 -3.99 4.20 -24.21
C THR A 524 -5.18 5.15 -24.27
N PRO A 525 -6.09 4.99 -25.24
CA PRO A 525 -7.30 5.80 -25.27
C PRO A 525 -8.04 5.68 -23.95
N ARG A 526 -8.49 6.82 -23.41
CA ARG A 526 -9.35 6.85 -22.23
C ARG A 526 -10.65 6.10 -22.53
N PHE A 527 -10.96 5.13 -21.69
CA PHE A 527 -12.24 4.45 -21.64
C PHE A 527 -13.33 5.48 -21.37
N ARG A 528 -14.36 5.50 -22.21
CA ARG A 528 -15.50 6.41 -22.07
C ARG A 528 -16.59 5.66 -21.32
N SER A 529 -16.86 6.09 -20.10
CA SER A 529 -17.94 5.50 -19.31
C SER A 529 -19.31 6.02 -19.78
N ASN A 530 -20.34 5.20 -19.59
CA ASN A 530 -21.74 5.65 -19.79
C ASN A 530 -22.18 6.69 -18.74
N CYS A 531 -21.39 6.86 -17.67
CA CYS A 531 -21.71 7.68 -16.51
C CYS A 531 -21.36 9.16 -16.67
N GLY A 532 -21.19 9.59 -17.91
CA GLY A 532 -20.97 10.99 -18.25
C GLY A 532 -19.58 11.47 -17.92
N ASP A 533 -18.61 11.17 -18.79
CA ASP A 533 -17.36 11.97 -18.89
C ASP A 533 -17.65 13.34 -19.54
N SER A 534 -18.70 14.05 -19.10
CA SER A 534 -19.22 15.25 -19.78
C SER A 534 -18.27 16.45 -19.76
N ASN A 535 -17.14 16.34 -19.05
CA ASN A 535 -16.04 17.31 -19.08
C ASN A 535 -14.94 16.99 -20.12
N ALA A 536 -15.01 15.87 -20.84
CA ALA A 536 -14.03 15.51 -21.87
C ALA A 536 -14.36 16.12 -23.24
N ASN A 537 -14.48 17.44 -23.32
CA ASN A 537 -14.66 18.17 -24.58
C ASN A 537 -13.34 18.36 -25.37
N ASN A 538 -12.40 17.42 -25.23
CA ASN A 538 -11.20 17.33 -26.05
C ASN A 538 -11.38 16.22 -27.08
N ASN A 539 -12.28 16.44 -28.03
CA ASN A 539 -12.23 15.67 -29.27
C ASN A 539 -10.88 16.01 -29.95
N PRO A 540 -10.00 15.04 -30.23
CA PRO A 540 -8.89 15.29 -31.13
C PRO A 540 -9.50 15.69 -32.46
N SER A 541 -9.30 16.95 -32.86
CA SER A 541 -9.71 17.45 -34.17
C SER A 541 -9.32 16.41 -35.22
N PRO A 542 -10.22 16.01 -36.12
CA PRO A 542 -9.87 15.11 -37.22
C PRO A 542 -8.66 15.72 -37.92
N LYS A 543 -7.53 15.00 -37.94
CA LYS A 543 -6.36 15.43 -38.70
C LYS A 543 -6.81 15.65 -40.14
N SER A 544 -6.91 16.92 -40.53
CA SER A 544 -7.15 17.33 -41.90
C SER A 544 -6.07 16.69 -42.79
N PRO A 545 -6.43 16.10 -43.94
CA PRO A 545 -5.43 15.56 -44.84
C PRO A 545 -4.51 16.69 -45.30
N SER A 546 -3.20 16.43 -45.23
CA SER A 546 -2.16 17.34 -45.68
C SER A 546 -2.38 17.73 -47.15
N LEU A 547 -2.68 19.01 -47.38
CA LEU A 547 -2.62 19.62 -48.71
C LEU A 547 -1.38 20.51 -48.78
N SER A 548 -0.54 20.17 -49.76
CA SER A 548 0.67 20.86 -50.18
C SER A 548 0.43 22.34 -50.54
N PRO A 549 1.47 23.19 -50.51
CA PRO A 549 1.30 24.64 -50.54
C PRO A 549 1.08 25.14 -51.97
N SER A 550 0.02 25.93 -52.18
CA SER A 550 -0.08 26.84 -53.31
C SER A 550 -0.33 28.25 -52.81
N SER A 551 0.67 29.08 -53.00
CA SER A 551 0.67 30.53 -52.86
C SER A 551 -0.39 31.20 -53.73
N SER A 552 -1.20 32.10 -53.17
CA SER A 552 -1.54 33.37 -53.82
C SER A 552 -2.19 34.34 -52.84
N ALA A 553 -1.90 35.61 -53.06
CA ALA A 553 -2.14 36.76 -52.21
C ALA A 553 -3.60 37.23 -52.20
N GLY A 554 -3.98 37.95 -51.14
CA GLY A 554 -5.25 38.68 -51.07
C GLY A 554 -5.37 39.50 -49.79
N THR A 555 -5.08 40.79 -49.90
CA THR A 555 -5.28 41.88 -48.93
C THR A 555 -6.76 42.21 -48.65
N SER A 556 -7.12 42.56 -47.40
CA SER A 556 -7.99 43.70 -46.97
C SER A 556 -8.43 43.47 -45.50
N LEU A 557 -8.09 44.29 -44.48
CA LEU A 557 -8.49 45.65 -44.06
C LEU A 557 -9.93 45.81 -43.51
N TYR A 558 -10.00 46.40 -42.29
CA TYR A 558 -11.12 46.92 -41.47
C TYR A 558 -11.95 45.91 -40.64
N HIS A 559 -12.44 46.18 -39.40
CA HIS A 559 -12.78 47.43 -38.72
C HIS A 559 -12.82 47.27 -37.17
N LEU A 560 -12.41 48.32 -36.43
CA LEU A 560 -12.74 48.59 -35.02
C LEU A 560 -14.25 48.82 -34.81
N LEU A 561 -14.77 48.52 -33.61
CA LEU A 561 -15.74 49.30 -32.78
C LEU A 561 -16.00 48.52 -31.46
N GLN A 562 -15.50 48.99 -30.31
CA GLN A 562 -16.18 49.82 -29.30
C GLN A 562 -17.32 49.16 -28.50
N SER A 563 -17.08 49.10 -27.19
CA SER A 563 -17.99 48.90 -26.04
C SER A 563 -19.11 49.97 -25.95
N PRO A 564 -20.16 49.84 -25.11
CA PRO A 564 -20.00 50.08 -23.65
C PRO A 564 -20.93 49.30 -22.69
N LEU A 565 -20.54 49.41 -21.41
CA LEU A 565 -21.26 49.18 -20.14
C LEU A 565 -22.79 49.33 -20.16
N LEU A 566 -23.46 48.54 -19.30
CA LEU A 566 -24.56 49.04 -18.47
C LEU A 566 -24.55 48.40 -17.06
N THR A 567 -24.73 49.24 -16.06
CA THR A 567 -24.76 48.98 -14.61
C THR A 567 -26.17 49.27 -14.09
N ALA A 568 -26.73 48.42 -13.21
CA ALA A 568 -27.70 48.74 -12.11
C ALA A 568 -28.31 47.40 -11.62
N LEU A 569 -28.08 46.91 -10.39
CA LEU A 569 -28.51 47.38 -9.06
C LEU A 569 -30.03 47.29 -8.83
N PHE A 570 -30.48 46.30 -8.06
CA PHE A 570 -31.66 46.39 -7.18
C PHE A 570 -31.52 45.46 -5.97
N VAL A 571 -32.22 45.86 -4.91
CA VAL A 571 -31.96 45.67 -3.49
C VAL A 571 -32.81 44.55 -2.87
N CYS A 572 -32.26 44.01 -1.78
CA CYS A 572 -32.82 43.20 -0.68
C CYS A 572 -34.34 43.21 -0.44
N LEU A 573 -34.84 42.05 0.02
CA LEU A 573 -35.65 41.77 1.23
C LEU A 573 -36.32 40.39 1.02
N GLY A 574 -36.41 39.46 1.97
CA GLY A 574 -36.19 39.56 3.39
C GLY A 574 -36.19 38.19 4.08
N VAL A 575 -35.79 38.28 5.34
CA VAL A 575 -35.67 37.23 6.34
C VAL A 575 -37.00 37.04 7.06
N THR A 576 -37.44 35.78 7.23
CA THR A 576 -38.27 35.23 8.32
C THR A 576 -38.26 33.71 8.15
N SER A 577 -38.23 32.80 9.13
CA SER A 577 -37.99 32.79 10.57
C SER A 577 -38.28 31.35 11.02
N LEU A 578 -37.48 30.83 11.97
CA LEU A 578 -37.90 29.92 13.05
C LEU A 578 -38.63 28.60 12.70
N SER A 579 -37.90 27.49 12.84
CA SER A 579 -38.07 26.52 13.95
C SER A 579 -36.93 25.50 13.93
#